data_AF-A0AAN6EGR1-F1
#
_entry.id   AF-A0AAN6EGR1-F1
#
_cell.length_a   1.000
_cell.length_b   1.000
_cell.length_c   1.000
_cell.angle_alpha   90.00
_cell.angle_beta   90.00
_cell.angle_gamma   90.00
#
_symmetry.space_group_name_H-M   'P 1'
#
loop_
_entity.id
_entity.type
_entity.pdbx_description
1 polymer ?
#
loop_
_entity_poly.entity_id
_entity_poly.type
_entity_poly.pdbx_seq_one_letter_code
_entity_poly.pdbx_strand_id
1 'polypeptide(L)'
;MNFDPPYTAAKFIPTMGMLFGNTMVGVSLGMDSVLTAVDTRRESVEAMLHYGASRWEAVWPIAVDAARTGMVPSITSMSIMGLISIPGMMSGQILGGANVMNAARYQQVFVFMIAASVALGVVFSVVAVLFIVVDGQPQLHSERIINKAMRSTGGKGGGQRLPATARSCSSIVHLKEWKGTCISR
;
A
#
# COMPACT_ATOMS: atom_id res chain seq x y z
N MET A 1 -5.98 31.83 -33.27
CA MET A 1 -6.41 30.49 -32.82
C MET A 1 -5.27 29.52 -33.10
N ASN A 2 -4.30 29.41 -32.18
CA ASN A 2 -3.21 28.44 -32.32
C ASN A 2 -3.67 27.14 -31.63
N PHE A 3 -4.11 26.17 -32.42
CA PHE A 3 -4.31 24.81 -31.93
C PHE A 3 -2.95 24.13 -31.90
N ASP A 4 -2.15 24.41 -30.86
CA ASP A 4 -0.97 23.60 -30.61
C ASP A 4 -1.42 22.15 -30.39
N PRO A 5 -0.92 21.21 -31.19
CA PRO A 5 -1.38 19.84 -31.16
C PRO A 5 -1.16 19.17 -29.80
N PRO A 6 -2.02 18.21 -29.41
CA PRO A 6 -1.93 17.52 -28.11
C PRO A 6 -0.64 16.71 -27.92
N TYR A 7 0.15 16.52 -28.98
CA TYR A 7 1.44 15.83 -28.97
C TYR A 7 2.64 16.74 -28.66
N THR A 8 2.43 18.01 -28.26
CA THR A 8 3.54 18.84 -27.78
C THR A 8 4.16 18.21 -26.53
N ALA A 9 5.44 17.85 -26.62
CA ALA A 9 6.19 17.12 -25.59
C ALA A 9 6.05 17.73 -24.18
N ALA A 10 6.03 19.06 -24.08
CA ALA A 10 5.88 19.79 -22.81
C ALA A 10 4.58 19.50 -22.04
N LYS A 11 3.48 19.11 -22.73
CA LYS A 11 2.21 18.74 -22.09
C LYS A 11 2.11 17.23 -21.85
N PHE A 12 2.64 16.43 -22.78
CA PHE A 12 2.51 14.98 -22.75
C PHE A 12 3.40 14.32 -21.68
N ILE A 13 4.65 14.77 -21.55
CA ILE A 13 5.62 14.17 -20.61
C ILE A 13 5.11 14.25 -19.16
N PRO A 14 4.67 15.41 -18.64
CA PRO A 14 4.23 15.51 -17.25
C PRO A 14 2.89 14.82 -16.98
N THR A 15 1.96 14.84 -17.95
CA THR A 15 0.64 14.23 -17.78
C THR A 15 0.73 12.71 -17.72
N MET A 16 1.53 12.10 -18.59
CA MET A 16 1.79 10.65 -18.54
C MET A 16 2.57 10.26 -17.28
N GLY A 17 3.61 11.03 -16.91
CA GLY A 17 4.37 10.78 -15.69
C GLY A 17 3.49 10.82 -14.42
N MET A 18 2.56 11.77 -14.34
CA MET A 18 1.62 11.89 -13.23
C MET A 18 0.60 10.75 -13.21
N LEU A 19 0.09 10.35 -14.37
CA LEU A 19 -0.83 9.21 -14.49
C LEU A 19 -0.16 7.94 -13.96
N PHE A 20 1.00 7.57 -14.53
CA PHE A 20 1.71 6.36 -14.15
C PHE A 20 2.22 6.40 -12.70
N GLY A 21 2.71 7.54 -12.24
CA GLY A 21 3.20 7.71 -10.87
C GLY A 21 2.11 7.46 -9.83
N ASN A 22 0.93 8.08 -10.00
CA ASN A 22 -0.19 7.87 -9.07
C ASN A 22 -0.70 6.42 -9.11
N THR A 23 -0.78 5.82 -10.30
CA THR A 23 -1.21 4.42 -10.43
C THR A 23 -0.23 3.45 -9.80
N MET A 24 1.07 3.65 -9.99
CA MET A 24 2.11 2.79 -9.44
C MET A 24 2.09 2.81 -7.91
N VAL A 25 1.98 3.99 -7.30
CA VAL A 25 1.92 4.12 -5.84
C VAL A 25 0.69 3.39 -5.27
N GLY A 26 -0.48 3.57 -5.87
CA GLY A 26 -1.70 2.88 -5.43
C GLY A 26 -1.58 1.36 -5.53
N VAL A 27 -1.07 0.85 -6.66
CA VAL A 27 -0.90 -0.60 -6.88
C VAL A 27 0.12 -1.20 -5.91
N SER A 28 1.27 -0.54 -5.69
CA SER A 28 2.30 -1.02 -4.77
C SER A 28 1.76 -1.11 -3.34
N LEU A 29 1.04 -0.08 -2.87
CA LEU A 29 0.42 -0.10 -1.54
C LEU A 29 -0.64 -1.19 -1.41
N GLY A 30 -1.45 -1.40 -2.44
CA GLY A 30 -2.42 -2.50 -2.48
C GLY A 30 -1.73 -3.87 -2.36
N MET A 31 -0.64 -4.08 -3.10
CA MET A 31 0.12 -5.32 -3.09
C MET A 31 0.77 -5.61 -1.73
N ASP A 32 1.49 -4.63 -1.18
CA ASP A 32 2.14 -4.76 0.13
C ASP A 32 1.11 -4.97 1.25
N SER A 33 -0.04 -4.30 1.15
CA SER A 33 -1.13 -4.46 2.12
C SER A 33 -1.74 -5.85 2.07
N VAL A 34 -1.94 -6.47 0.90
CA VAL A 34 -2.43 -7.86 0.82
C VAL A 34 -1.41 -8.81 1.42
N LEU A 35 -0.14 -8.71 1.03
CA LEU A 35 0.90 -9.62 1.50
C LEU A 35 1.03 -9.56 3.03
N THR A 36 1.05 -8.35 3.59
CA THR A 36 1.10 -8.15 5.04
C THR A 36 -0.15 -8.67 5.75
N ALA A 37 -1.34 -8.44 5.17
CA ALA A 37 -2.60 -8.89 5.76
C ALA A 37 -2.74 -10.42 5.73
N VAL A 38 -2.25 -11.09 4.69
CA VAL A 38 -2.21 -12.56 4.64
C VAL A 38 -1.22 -13.10 5.67
N ASP A 39 -0.02 -12.52 5.79
CA ASP A 39 0.98 -12.97 6.77
C ASP A 39 0.47 -12.80 8.22
N THR A 40 -0.16 -11.66 8.52
CA THR A 40 -0.66 -11.34 9.86
C THR A 40 -1.90 -12.16 10.25
N ARG A 41 -2.82 -12.40 9.31
CA ARG A 41 -4.09 -13.11 9.57
C ARG A 41 -4.05 -14.59 9.18
N ARG A 42 -2.86 -15.12 8.94
CA ARG A 42 -2.65 -16.51 8.51
C ARG A 42 -3.35 -17.52 9.41
N GLU A 43 -3.16 -17.40 10.73
CA GLU A 43 -3.77 -18.30 11.72
C GLU A 43 -5.30 -18.25 11.66
N SER A 44 -5.87 -17.06 11.47
CA SER A 44 -7.32 -16.87 11.35
C SER A 44 -7.89 -17.47 10.06
N VAL A 45 -7.16 -17.35 8.94
CA VAL A 45 -7.54 -17.95 7.66
C VAL A 45 -7.50 -19.48 7.76
N GLU A 46 -6.48 -20.05 8.39
CA GLU A 46 -6.36 -21.48 8.63
C GLU A 46 -7.47 -22.00 9.55
N ALA A 47 -7.78 -21.27 10.62
CA ALA A 47 -8.89 -21.60 11.51
C ALA A 47 -10.23 -21.64 10.75
N MET A 48 -10.52 -20.64 9.91
CA MET A 48 -11.74 -20.60 9.10
C MET A 48 -11.83 -21.77 8.11
N LEU A 49 -10.71 -22.15 7.48
CA LEU A 49 -10.65 -23.33 6.61
C LEU A 49 -10.91 -24.63 7.38
N HIS A 50 -10.44 -24.74 8.62
CA HIS A 50 -10.74 -25.88 9.50
C HIS A 50 -12.21 -25.94 9.92
N TYR A 51 -12.89 -24.80 10.06
CA TYR A 51 -14.33 -24.73 10.28
C TYR A 51 -15.17 -25.01 9.01
N GLY A 52 -14.53 -25.27 7.86
CA GLY A 52 -15.20 -25.60 6.61
C GLY A 52 -15.62 -24.38 5.76
N ALA A 53 -15.10 -23.19 6.06
CA ALA A 53 -15.37 -22.00 5.25
C ALA A 53 -14.76 -22.10 3.85
N SER A 54 -15.40 -21.49 2.85
CA SER A 54 -14.82 -21.44 1.51
C SER A 54 -13.59 -20.51 1.47
N ARG A 55 -12.66 -20.81 0.55
CA ARG A 55 -11.43 -20.00 0.32
C ARG A 55 -11.76 -18.53 0.07
N TRP A 56 -12.88 -18.25 -0.59
CA TRP A 56 -13.34 -16.89 -0.89
C TRP A 56 -13.87 -16.14 0.33
N GLU A 57 -14.60 -16.82 1.22
CA GLU A 57 -15.11 -16.20 2.44
C GLU A 57 -14.00 -15.87 3.43
N ALA A 58 -13.00 -16.74 3.57
CA ALA A 58 -11.87 -16.52 4.48
C ALA A 58 -11.01 -15.30 4.04
N VAL A 59 -10.97 -15.02 2.74
CA VAL A 59 -10.08 -14.03 2.13
C VAL A 59 -10.77 -12.68 1.91
N TRP A 60 -12.11 -12.65 1.87
CA TRP A 60 -12.90 -11.42 1.73
C TRP A 60 -12.46 -10.25 2.64
N PRO A 61 -12.30 -10.43 3.97
CA PRO A 61 -11.89 -9.33 4.85
C PRO A 61 -10.45 -8.85 4.59
N ILE A 62 -9.59 -9.68 3.99
CA ILE A 62 -8.23 -9.32 3.61
C ILE A 62 -8.26 -8.47 2.34
N ALA A 63 -9.07 -8.86 1.35
CA ALA A 63 -9.24 -8.14 0.09
C ALA A 63 -9.75 -6.71 0.31
N VAL A 64 -10.76 -6.54 1.16
CA VAL A 64 -11.37 -5.23 1.44
C VAL A 64 -10.39 -4.28 2.14
N ASP A 65 -9.60 -4.80 3.09
CA ASP A 65 -8.65 -3.99 3.86
C ASP A 65 -7.48 -3.52 2.98
N ALA A 66 -6.99 -4.40 2.12
CA ALA A 66 -5.94 -4.07 1.17
C ALA A 66 -6.40 -3.10 0.07
N ALA A 67 -7.60 -3.31 -0.46
CA ALA A 67 -8.19 -2.37 -1.42
C ALA A 67 -8.39 -0.99 -0.80
N ARG A 68 -8.89 -0.92 0.44
CA ARG A 68 -9.00 0.33 1.18
C ARG A 68 -7.65 1.02 1.29
N THR A 69 -6.62 0.31 1.75
CA THR A 69 -5.27 0.86 1.97
C THR A 69 -4.65 1.41 0.68
N GLY A 70 -4.76 0.69 -0.44
CA GLY A 70 -4.27 1.14 -1.74
C GLY A 70 -5.02 2.36 -2.32
N MET A 71 -6.29 2.55 -1.95
CA MET A 71 -7.12 3.66 -2.44
C MET A 71 -7.03 4.95 -1.59
N VAL A 72 -6.60 4.86 -0.32
CA VAL A 72 -6.42 6.03 0.58
C VAL A 72 -5.68 7.20 -0.07
N PRO A 73 -4.52 7.03 -0.74
CA PRO A 73 -3.81 8.16 -1.35
C PRO A 73 -4.64 8.87 -2.43
N SER A 74 -5.31 8.12 -3.30
CA SER A 74 -6.16 8.70 -4.35
C SER A 74 -7.32 9.49 -3.77
N ILE A 75 -7.96 8.99 -2.71
CA ILE A 75 -9.07 9.67 -2.04
C ILE A 75 -8.58 10.95 -1.36
N THR A 76 -7.43 10.88 -0.68
CA THR A 76 -6.84 12.03 0.02
C THR A 76 -6.50 13.15 -0.97
N SER A 77 -5.89 12.82 -2.11
CA SER A 77 -5.59 13.79 -3.15
C SER A 77 -6.84 14.41 -3.77
N MET A 78 -7.90 13.63 -4.00
CA MET A 78 -9.19 14.13 -4.48
C MET A 78 -9.84 15.08 -3.48
N SER A 79 -9.82 14.75 -2.19
CA SER A 79 -10.32 15.62 -1.12
C SER A 79 -9.56 16.95 -1.07
N ILE A 80 -8.23 16.91 -1.18
CA ILE A 80 -7.40 18.12 -1.20
C ILE A 80 -7.74 19.00 -2.41
N MET A 81 -7.93 18.41 -3.61
CA MET A 81 -8.33 19.16 -4.80
C MET A 81 -9.75 19.76 -4.69
N GLY A 82 -10.66 19.09 -3.99
CA GLY A 82 -11.99 19.63 -3.70
C GLY A 82 -11.97 20.79 -2.69
N LEU A 83 -11.02 20.78 -1.75
CA LEU A 83 -10.85 21.82 -0.73
C LEU A 83 -10.07 23.05 -1.24
N ILE A 84 -8.98 22.81 -1.97
CA ILE A 84 -8.04 23.84 -2.41
C ILE A 84 -8.11 23.90 -3.93
N SER A 85 -8.89 24.85 -4.42
CA SER A 85 -9.34 24.94 -5.82
C SER A 85 -8.24 25.14 -6.87
N ILE A 86 -6.95 25.16 -6.52
CA ILE A 86 -5.88 25.38 -7.50
C ILE A 86 -4.72 24.40 -7.30
N PRO A 87 -4.84 23.15 -7.81
CA PRO A 87 -3.70 22.25 -7.95
C PRO A 87 -2.60 22.92 -8.80
N GLY A 88 -1.35 22.86 -8.35
CA GLY A 88 -0.23 23.68 -8.86
C GLY A 88 0.04 23.62 -10.37
N MET A 89 -0.42 22.57 -11.06
CA MET A 89 -0.31 22.45 -12.52
C MET A 89 -1.29 23.39 -13.26
N MET A 90 -2.48 23.64 -12.70
CA MET A 90 -3.40 24.67 -13.21
C MET A 90 -2.82 26.06 -12.96
N SER A 91 -2.26 26.33 -11.78
CA SER A 91 -1.60 27.61 -11.46
C SER A 91 -0.49 27.94 -12.45
N GLY A 92 0.33 26.95 -12.83
CA GLY A 92 1.41 27.10 -13.81
C GLY A 92 0.92 27.44 -15.22
N GLN A 93 -0.19 26.85 -15.65
CA GLN A 93 -0.81 27.17 -16.94
C GLN A 93 -1.49 28.55 -16.95
N ILE A 94 -2.07 28.96 -15.82
CA ILE A 94 -2.63 30.31 -15.62
C ILE A 94 -1.52 31.36 -15.74
N LEU A 95 -0.38 31.17 -15.04
CA LEU A 95 0.76 32.08 -15.09
C LEU A 95 1.46 32.10 -16.46
N GLY A 96 1.39 31.00 -17.21
CA GLY A 96 1.91 30.89 -18.58
C GLY A 96 1.02 31.48 -19.68
N GLY A 97 -0.08 32.16 -19.33
CA GLY A 97 -0.97 32.84 -20.28
C GLY A 97 -1.93 31.91 -21.03
N ALA A 98 -2.11 30.66 -20.59
CA ALA A 98 -3.06 29.73 -21.18
C ALA A 98 -4.50 29.97 -20.69
N ASN A 99 -5.49 29.62 -21.52
CA ASN A 99 -6.90 29.78 -21.16
C ASN A 99 -7.28 28.84 -20.00
N VAL A 100 -7.51 29.43 -18.83
CA VAL A 100 -7.80 28.78 -17.55
C VAL A 100 -9.01 27.84 -17.62
N MET A 101 -10.03 28.23 -18.40
CA MET A 101 -11.27 27.48 -18.52
C MET A 101 -11.06 26.11 -19.16
N ASN A 102 -10.12 26.02 -20.11
CA ASN A 102 -9.77 24.76 -20.75
C ASN A 102 -8.89 23.90 -19.83
N ALA A 103 -7.91 24.50 -19.16
CA ALA A 103 -7.03 23.82 -18.20
C ALA A 103 -7.82 23.13 -17.07
N ALA A 104 -8.84 23.82 -16.54
CA ALA A 104 -9.70 23.30 -15.47
C ALA A 104 -10.46 22.04 -15.86
N ARG A 105 -11.03 22.03 -17.07
CA ARG A 105 -11.80 20.89 -17.57
C ARG A 105 -10.92 19.66 -17.77
N TYR A 106 -9.72 19.85 -18.32
CA TYR A 106 -8.78 18.74 -18.48
C TYR A 106 -8.33 18.19 -17.12
N GLN A 107 -7.98 19.04 -16.15
CA GLN A 107 -7.53 18.59 -14.84
C GLN A 107 -8.56 17.68 -14.16
N GLN A 108 -9.85 18.06 -14.20
CA GLN A 108 -10.91 17.25 -13.60
C GLN A 108 -11.03 15.87 -14.27
N VAL A 109 -10.98 15.82 -15.61
CA VAL A 109 -11.04 14.56 -16.36
C VAL A 109 -9.86 13.65 -15.99
N PHE A 110 -8.65 14.19 -15.89
CA PHE A 110 -7.45 13.41 -15.54
C PHE A 110 -7.50 12.88 -14.11
N VAL A 111 -8.01 13.66 -13.15
CA VAL A 111 -8.13 13.22 -11.76
C VAL A 111 -9.09 12.03 -11.62
N PHE A 112 -10.22 12.06 -12.33
CA PHE A 112 -11.12 10.92 -12.39
C PHE A 112 -10.50 9.71 -13.09
N MET A 113 -9.76 9.94 -14.18
CA MET A 113 -9.08 8.88 -14.93
C MET A 113 -8.00 8.19 -14.08
N ILE A 114 -7.20 8.95 -13.34
CA ILE A 114 -6.20 8.42 -12.40
C ILE A 114 -6.89 7.60 -11.30
N ALA A 115 -7.95 8.13 -10.69
CA ALA A 115 -8.67 7.42 -9.64
C ALA A 115 -9.29 6.11 -10.12
N ALA A 116 -9.90 6.10 -11.31
CA ALA A 116 -10.43 4.89 -11.93
C ALA A 116 -9.31 3.87 -12.23
N SER A 117 -8.17 4.33 -12.75
CA SER A 117 -7.01 3.48 -13.04
C SER A 117 -6.40 2.89 -11.77
N VAL A 118 -6.30 3.67 -10.68
CA VAL A 118 -5.83 3.19 -9.37
C VAL A 118 -6.82 2.17 -8.82
N ALA A 119 -8.12 2.45 -8.85
CA ALA A 119 -9.16 1.54 -8.34
C ALA A 119 -9.10 0.19 -9.07
N LEU A 120 -9.06 0.19 -10.40
CA LEU A 120 -8.95 -1.03 -11.20
C LEU A 120 -7.61 -1.74 -10.96
N GLY A 121 -6.51 -1.00 -10.90
CA GLY A 121 -5.17 -1.56 -10.66
C GLY A 121 -5.05 -2.22 -9.29
N VAL A 122 -5.59 -1.61 -8.24
CA VAL A 122 -5.59 -2.15 -6.88
C VAL A 122 -6.50 -3.37 -6.79
N VAL A 123 -7.71 -3.33 -7.34
CA VAL A 123 -8.60 -4.50 -7.33
C VAL A 123 -7.96 -5.65 -8.10
N PHE A 124 -7.39 -5.39 -9.28
CA PHE A 124 -6.72 -6.40 -10.08
C PHE A 124 -5.50 -6.97 -9.34
N SER A 125 -4.65 -6.14 -8.73
CA SER A 125 -3.47 -6.60 -8.00
C SER A 125 -3.87 -7.42 -6.77
N VAL A 126 -4.87 -6.96 -6.00
CA VAL A 126 -5.38 -7.68 -4.83
C VAL A 126 -5.91 -9.04 -5.22
N VAL A 127 -6.77 -9.10 -6.25
CA VAL A 127 -7.33 -10.36 -6.74
C VAL A 127 -6.22 -11.28 -7.24
N ALA A 128 -5.28 -10.79 -8.05
CA ALA A 128 -4.17 -11.58 -8.57
C ALA A 128 -3.28 -12.16 -7.44
N VAL A 129 -2.92 -11.35 -6.45
CA VAL A 129 -2.11 -11.80 -5.30
C VAL A 129 -2.85 -12.84 -4.50
N LEU A 130 -4.16 -12.65 -4.25
CA LEU A 130 -4.96 -13.61 -3.53
C LEU A 130 -5.09 -14.93 -4.27
N PHE A 131 -5.31 -14.93 -5.59
CA PHE A 131 -5.28 -16.15 -6.39
C PHE A 131 -3.93 -16.87 -6.28
N ILE A 132 -2.81 -16.15 -6.40
CA ILE A 132 -1.46 -16.72 -6.31
C ILE A 132 -1.17 -17.31 -4.92
N VAL A 133 -1.52 -16.59 -3.85
CA VAL A 133 -1.19 -16.98 -2.48
C VAL A 133 -2.13 -18.07 -1.96
N VAL A 134 -3.42 -17.98 -2.29
CA VAL A 134 -4.43 -18.93 -1.81
C VAL A 134 -4.32 -20.27 -2.55
N ASP A 135 -3.85 -20.32 -3.82
CA ASP A 135 -3.45 -21.57 -4.50
C ASP A 135 -2.17 -22.21 -3.95
N GLY A 136 -1.50 -21.53 -3.03
CA GLY A 136 -0.23 -21.95 -2.45
C GLY A 136 -0.28 -23.25 -1.65
N GLN A 137 -1.10 -23.40 -0.61
CA GLN A 137 -1.01 -24.57 0.30
C GLN A 137 -2.29 -24.83 1.11
N PRO A 138 -2.97 -25.97 0.92
CA PRO A 138 -3.67 -26.67 1.99
C PRO A 138 -2.69 -27.63 2.65
N GLN A 139 -1.69 -27.13 3.41
CA GLN A 139 -0.93 -27.84 4.45
C GLN A 139 0.31 -27.04 4.90
N LEU A 140 0.26 -26.46 6.09
CA LEU A 140 1.47 -26.11 6.83
C LEU A 140 1.93 -27.30 7.65
N HIS A 141 2.94 -27.99 7.14
CA HIS A 141 3.75 -28.87 7.98
C HIS A 141 4.63 -28.02 8.91
N SER A 142 4.08 -27.64 10.07
CA SER A 142 4.84 -27.14 11.24
C SER A 142 5.90 -28.14 11.74
N GLU A 143 5.91 -29.38 11.24
CA GLU A 143 6.92 -30.39 11.56
C GLU A 143 8.35 -30.03 11.14
N ARG A 144 8.57 -29.16 10.14
CA ARG A 144 9.95 -28.80 9.74
C ARG A 144 10.61 -27.75 10.64
N ILE A 145 9.85 -27.00 11.43
CA ILE A 145 10.42 -25.98 12.32
C ILE A 145 10.96 -26.64 13.61
N ILE A 146 10.30 -27.68 14.13
CA ILE A 146 10.78 -28.45 15.29
C ILE A 146 12.02 -29.28 14.95
N ASN A 147 12.07 -29.89 13.77
CA ASN A 147 13.19 -30.77 13.40
C ASN A 147 14.49 -29.98 13.12
N LYS A 148 14.40 -28.73 12.64
CA LYS A 148 15.58 -27.86 12.49
C LYS A 148 16.06 -27.31 13.84
N ALA A 149 15.15 -27.02 14.77
CA ALA A 149 15.52 -26.67 16.14
C ALA A 149 16.20 -27.84 16.87
N MET A 150 15.67 -29.08 16.77
CA MET A 150 16.28 -30.27 17.38
C MET A 150 17.60 -30.69 16.72
N ARG A 151 17.78 -30.47 15.41
CA ARG A 151 19.09 -30.69 14.75
C ARG A 151 20.15 -29.66 15.14
N SER A 152 19.76 -28.47 15.60
CA SER A 152 20.71 -27.48 16.11
C SER A 152 21.07 -27.67 17.58
N THR A 153 20.26 -28.37 18.37
CA THR A 153 20.55 -28.69 19.78
C THR A 153 21.30 -30.00 19.99
N GLY A 154 21.47 -30.83 18.95
CA GLY A 154 22.31 -32.04 19.00
C GLY A 154 23.82 -31.81 18.84
N GLY A 155 24.27 -30.55 18.73
CA GLY A 155 25.64 -30.25 18.29
C GLY A 155 26.26 -28.99 18.89
N LYS A 156 25.96 -28.66 20.15
CA LYS A 156 26.83 -27.85 21.03
C LYS A 156 26.24 -27.83 22.44
N GLY A 157 26.91 -28.53 23.36
CA GLY A 157 26.66 -28.37 24.78
C GLY A 157 26.96 -26.93 25.23
N GLY A 158 26.18 -26.47 26.20
CA GLY A 158 26.55 -25.33 27.04
C GLY A 158 25.45 -24.28 27.20
N GLY A 159 24.64 -24.42 28.26
CA GLY A 159 24.29 -23.28 29.09
C GLY A 159 22.93 -22.60 28.88
N GLN A 160 22.06 -22.80 29.89
CA GLN A 160 21.13 -21.82 30.48
C GLN A 160 19.78 -21.49 29.80
N ARG A 161 18.75 -22.17 30.33
CA ARG A 161 17.61 -21.61 31.10
C ARG A 161 16.60 -20.67 30.39
N LEU A 162 15.43 -21.23 30.06
CA LEU A 162 14.10 -20.56 30.11
C LEU A 162 13.70 -20.33 31.60
N PRO A 163 12.68 -19.51 31.99
CA PRO A 163 11.49 -19.11 31.22
C PRO A 163 10.94 -17.67 31.43
N ALA A 164 9.93 -17.35 30.61
CA ALA A 164 8.79 -16.45 30.82
C ALA A 164 8.73 -15.55 32.10
N THR A 165 9.03 -14.26 31.95
CA THR A 165 8.43 -13.12 32.70
C THR A 165 8.92 -11.77 32.14
N ALA A 166 8.25 -11.20 31.13
CA ALA A 166 8.42 -9.79 30.79
C ALA A 166 7.23 -9.23 30.00
N ARG A 167 6.01 -9.55 30.45
CA ARG A 167 4.81 -8.77 30.16
C ARG A 167 4.68 -7.80 31.33
N SER A 168 5.20 -6.58 31.20
CA SER A 168 4.84 -5.36 31.96
C SER A 168 5.99 -4.36 31.90
N CYS A 169 5.93 -3.44 30.94
CA CYS A 169 6.46 -2.08 31.15
C CYS A 169 5.70 -1.12 30.23
N SER A 170 4.41 -1.00 30.50
CA SER A 170 3.65 0.21 30.19
C SER A 170 4.10 1.29 31.17
N SER A 171 5.08 2.10 30.79
CA SER A 171 5.32 3.48 31.27
C SER A 171 6.70 3.92 30.79
N ILE A 172 6.72 4.87 29.85
CA ILE A 172 7.76 5.89 29.56
C ILE A 172 7.48 6.42 28.13
N VAL A 173 6.25 6.91 27.91
CA VAL A 173 5.98 7.95 26.91
C VAL A 173 6.14 9.27 27.65
N HIS A 174 7.39 9.54 28.05
CA HIS A 174 7.78 10.76 28.75
C HIS A 174 9.27 11.02 28.46
N LEU A 175 9.62 11.14 27.19
CA LEU A 175 10.91 11.68 26.71
C LEU A 175 10.67 12.31 25.33
N LYS A 176 9.78 13.29 25.35
CA LYS A 176 9.56 14.28 24.28
C LYS A 176 10.47 15.46 24.58
N GLU A 177 11.78 15.30 24.38
CA GLU A 177 12.82 16.33 24.40
C GLU A 177 14.16 15.61 24.16
N TRP A 178 15.07 16.17 23.36
CA TRP A 178 16.39 15.64 22.94
C TRP A 178 16.46 14.78 21.66
N LYS A 179 16.41 15.44 20.48
CA LYS A 179 17.38 15.21 19.38
C LYS A 179 17.31 16.28 18.26
N GLY A 180 17.11 17.53 18.63
CA GLY A 180 17.75 18.65 17.92
C GLY A 180 19.09 18.91 18.60
N THR A 181 20.14 19.18 17.82
CA THR A 181 21.54 19.43 18.25
C THR A 181 22.48 18.23 18.18
N CYS A 182 23.03 17.98 16.98
CA CYS A 182 24.43 17.59 16.73
C CYS A 182 24.77 18.11 15.31
N ILE A 183 25.30 19.33 15.14
CA ILE A 183 26.74 19.66 15.12
C ILE A 183 27.47 18.84 14.04
N SER A 184 27.78 19.45 12.88
CA SER A 184 28.97 20.29 12.65
C SER A 184 30.27 19.49 12.75
N ARG A 185 30.72 18.95 11.62
CA ARG A 185 32.12 18.92 11.20
C ARG A 185 32.23 18.70 9.70
#